data_AF-A0A2T9ZK74-F1
#
_entry.id   AF-A0A2T9ZK74-F1
#
_cell.length_a   1.000
_cell.length_b   1.000
_cell.length_c   1.000
_cell.angle_alpha   90.00
_cell.angle_beta   90.00
_cell.angle_gamma   90.00
#
_symmetry.space_group_name_H-M   'P 1'
#
loop_
_entity.id
_entity.type
_entity.pdbx_description
1 polymer ?
#
loop_
_entity_poly.entity_id
_entity_poly.type
_entity_poly.pdbx_seq_one_letter_code
_entity_poly.pdbx_strand_id
1 'polypeptide(L)'
;MCGIVGLVLADSDNIAAPELLEGLNMLQHRGQDSSGIITCGKKGRFYQCKGNGMANEVITPERILQLKGNMGIGHVRYPTAGTSNSSESQPFYVNSPYGIVLAH
;
A
#
# COMPACT_ATOMS: atom_id res chain seq x y z
N MET A 1 -6.65 -15.42 -2.92
CA MET A 1 -7.58 -14.28 -3.06
C MET A 1 -6.92 -13.10 -2.38
N CYS A 2 -6.67 -11.99 -3.08
CA CYS A 2 -5.94 -10.82 -2.56
C CYS A 2 -6.53 -10.23 -1.26
N GLY A 3 -5.75 -9.39 -0.58
CA GLY A 3 -6.15 -8.67 0.62
C GLY A 3 -5.98 -7.16 0.45
N ILE A 4 -6.92 -6.39 1.00
CA ILE A 4 -6.93 -4.92 0.96
C ILE A 4 -7.11 -4.37 2.37
N VAL A 5 -6.44 -3.25 2.66
CA VAL A 5 -6.63 -2.48 3.90
C VAL A 5 -6.77 -1.01 3.52
N GLY A 6 -7.69 -0.29 4.16
CA GLY A 6 -7.79 1.17 4.08
C GLY A 6 -7.84 1.76 5.47
N LEU A 7 -7.14 2.87 5.67
CA LEU A 7 -7.06 3.54 6.96
C LEU A 7 -7.15 5.06 6.77
N VAL A 8 -7.95 5.69 7.63
CA VAL A 8 -8.04 7.14 7.78
C VAL A 8 -7.98 7.43 9.28
N LEU A 9 -6.87 7.98 9.75
CA LEU A 9 -6.69 8.36 11.14
C LEU A 9 -7.42 9.67 11.42
N ALA A 10 -8.06 9.73 12.59
CA ALA A 10 -8.72 10.94 13.07
C ALA A 10 -7.71 12.08 13.35
N ASP A 11 -6.51 11.73 13.82
CA ASP A 11 -5.40 12.68 13.97
C ASP A 11 -4.70 12.88 12.62
N SER A 12 -4.78 14.10 12.09
CA SER A 12 -4.20 14.46 10.80
C SER A 12 -2.68 14.61 10.80
N ASP A 13 -2.05 14.72 11.98
CA ASP A 13 -0.60 14.85 12.08
C ASP A 13 0.12 13.50 12.28
N ASN A 14 -0.63 12.42 12.51
CA ASN A 14 -0.11 11.07 12.63
C ASN A 14 0.11 10.39 11.26
N ILE A 15 0.81 9.25 11.25
CA ILE A 15 1.22 8.52 10.05
C ILE A 15 0.49 7.17 9.98
N ALA A 16 -0.27 6.94 8.90
CA ALA A 16 -1.07 5.72 8.71
C ALA A 16 -0.26 4.47 8.32
N ALA A 17 0.96 4.65 7.81
CA ALA A 17 1.73 3.56 7.20
C ALA A 17 2.04 2.37 8.14
N PRO A 18 2.40 2.56 9.43
CA PRO A 18 2.65 1.45 10.36
C PRO A 18 1.42 0.56 10.57
N GLU A 19 0.26 1.15 10.87
CA GLU A 19 -0.99 0.40 11.07
C GLU A 19 -1.47 -0.28 9.77
N LEU A 20 -1.25 0.36 8.61
CA LEU A 20 -1.49 -0.28 7.31
C LEU A 20 -0.61 -1.52 7.13
N LEU A 21 0.68 -1.46 7.48
CA LEU A 21 1.59 -2.61 7.39
C LEU A 21 1.17 -3.74 8.36
N GLU A 22 0.78 -3.41 9.58
CA GLU A 22 0.24 -4.39 10.53
C GLU A 22 -1.02 -5.07 9.98
N GLY A 23 -1.94 -4.30 9.41
CA GLY A 23 -3.13 -4.83 8.73
C GLY A 23 -2.76 -5.77 7.58
N LEU A 24 -1.79 -5.41 6.74
CA LEU A 24 -1.32 -6.28 5.65
C LEU A 24 -0.66 -7.56 6.16
N ASN A 25 0.09 -7.50 7.27
CA ASN A 25 0.66 -8.68 7.90
C ASN A 25 -0.43 -9.65 8.37
N MET A 26 -1.53 -9.14 8.94
CA MET A 26 -2.68 -9.97 9.31
C MET A 26 -3.38 -10.57 8.08
N LEU A 27 -3.36 -9.87 6.95
CA LEU A 27 -3.90 -10.34 5.68
C LEU A 27 -2.89 -11.12 4.82
N GLN A 28 -1.66 -11.38 5.27
CA GLN A 28 -0.60 -11.97 4.43
C GLN A 28 -0.97 -13.34 3.85
N HIS A 29 -1.83 -14.10 4.54
CA HIS A 29 -2.38 -15.38 4.06
C HIS A 29 -3.23 -15.25 2.77
N ARG A 30 -3.68 -14.03 2.44
CA ARG A 30 -4.45 -13.72 1.24
C ARG A 30 -3.57 -13.57 0.00
N GLY A 31 -2.30 -13.21 0.16
CA GLY A 31 -1.40 -13.03 -0.98
C GLY A 31 0.04 -12.87 -0.56
N GLN A 32 0.97 -13.56 -1.22
CA GLN A 32 2.41 -13.57 -0.90
C GLN A 32 3.28 -13.18 -2.11
N ASP A 33 2.66 -12.87 -3.25
CA ASP A 33 3.34 -12.61 -4.52
C ASP A 33 3.85 -11.17 -4.64
N SER A 34 3.05 -10.21 -4.17
CA SER A 34 3.45 -8.81 -4.10
C SER A 34 2.67 -8.06 -3.03
N SER A 35 3.23 -6.94 -2.60
CA SER A 35 2.66 -6.11 -1.54
C SER A 35 2.87 -4.63 -1.86
N GLY A 36 2.00 -3.77 -1.33
CA GLY A 36 2.18 -2.34 -1.46
C GLY A 36 1.28 -1.50 -0.57
N ILE A 37 1.74 -0.28 -0.28
CA ILE A 37 1.03 0.76 0.45
C ILE A 37 1.15 2.08 -0.34
N ILE A 38 0.05 2.82 -0.41
CA ILE A 38 0.07 4.23 -0.79
C ILE A 38 -0.59 5.06 0.31
N THR A 39 0.08 6.11 0.76
CA THR A 39 -0.47 7.09 1.71
C THR A 39 -0.65 8.46 1.05
N CYS A 40 -1.58 9.26 1.59
CA CYS A 40 -1.86 10.62 1.14
C CYS A 40 -1.35 11.61 2.19
N GLY A 41 -0.34 12.39 1.82
CA GLY A 41 0.24 13.45 2.66
C GLY A 41 -0.39 14.82 2.42
N LYS A 42 0.26 15.85 2.98
CA LYS A 42 -0.19 17.25 2.88
C LYS A 42 -0.40 17.66 1.42
N LYS A 43 -1.44 18.46 1.18
CA LYS A 43 -1.86 18.96 -0.14
C LYS A 43 -2.19 17.84 -1.16
N GLY A 44 -2.56 16.64 -0.70
CA GLY A 44 -2.99 15.55 -1.58
C GLY A 44 -1.85 14.78 -2.26
N ARG A 45 -0.60 14.94 -1.80
CA ARG A 45 0.54 14.23 -2.40
C ARG A 45 0.53 12.75 -2.00
N PHE A 46 0.58 11.86 -2.99
CA PHE A 46 0.73 10.43 -2.73
C PHE A 46 2.19 10.01 -2.50
N TYR A 47 2.39 9.09 -1.56
CA TYR A 47 3.65 8.41 -1.27
C TYR A 47 3.44 6.92 -1.45
N GLN A 48 4.22 6.27 -2.32
CA GLN A 48 4.03 4.87 -2.71
C GLN A 48 5.23 4.02 -2.31
N CYS A 49 4.96 2.85 -1.74
CA CYS A 49 5.92 1.77 -1.53
C CYS A 49 5.28 0.47 -1.98
N LYS A 50 5.81 -0.15 -3.04
CA LYS A 50 5.30 -1.43 -3.56
C LYS A 50 6.41 -2.26 -4.21
N GLY A 51 6.15 -3.54 -4.39
CA GLY A 51 7.08 -4.49 -4.99
C GLY A 51 6.63 -5.94 -4.83
N ASN A 52 7.38 -6.85 -5.45
CA ASN A 52 7.17 -8.30 -5.33
C ASN A 52 7.66 -8.81 -3.98
N GLY A 53 6.96 -9.82 -3.46
CA GLY A 53 7.24 -10.43 -2.16
C GLY A 53 6.22 -10.06 -1.07
N MET A 54 6.50 -10.59 0.12
CA MET A 54 5.67 -10.40 1.30
C MET A 54 5.77 -8.97 1.85
N ALA A 55 4.80 -8.57 2.67
CA ALA A 55 4.67 -7.19 3.13
C ALA A 55 5.93 -6.73 3.89
N ASN A 56 6.49 -7.57 4.76
CA ASN A 56 7.70 -7.24 5.52
C ASN A 56 8.99 -7.25 4.68
N GLU A 57 8.99 -7.91 3.52
CA GLU A 57 10.13 -7.89 2.58
C GLU A 57 10.10 -6.61 1.73
N VAL A 58 8.90 -6.18 1.33
CA VAL A 58 8.70 -5.03 0.46
C VAL A 58 8.71 -3.72 1.25
N ILE A 59 7.94 -3.63 2.35
CA ILE A 59 7.78 -2.42 3.16
C ILE A 59 8.70 -2.48 4.37
N THR A 60 10.00 -2.30 4.13
CA THR A 60 11.02 -2.31 5.20
C THR A 60 10.87 -1.10 6.14
N PRO A 61 11.45 -1.15 7.36
CA PRO A 61 11.46 -0.01 8.28
C PRO A 61 12.02 1.28 7.68
N GLU A 62 12.98 1.20 6.75
CA GLU A 62 13.54 2.39 6.09
C GLU A 62 12.56 2.97 5.07
N ARG A 63 11.84 2.10 4.34
CA ARG A 63 10.86 2.50 3.33
C ARG A 63 9.58 3.03 3.96
N ILE A 64 9.15 2.48 5.11
CA ILE A 64 7.94 2.94 5.80
C ILE A 64 8.06 4.39 6.26
N LEU A 65 9.27 4.84 6.62
CA LEU A 65 9.54 6.23 7.00
C LEU A 65 9.30 7.23 5.86
N GLN A 66 9.30 6.77 4.60
CA GLN A 66 9.02 7.61 3.43
C GLN A 66 7.52 7.78 3.18
N LEU A 67 6.67 6.95 3.79
CA LEU A 67 5.22 7.03 3.66
C LEU A 67 4.67 8.04 4.66
N LYS A 68 4.19 9.17 4.15
CA LYS A 68 3.69 10.29 4.98
C LYS A 68 2.17 10.41 4.89
N GLY A 69 1.58 10.99 5.93
CA GLY A 69 0.16 11.32 5.99
C GLY A 69 -0.67 10.33 6.78
N ASN A 70 -1.86 10.80 7.15
CA ASN A 70 -2.76 10.15 8.10
C ASN A 70 -3.79 9.22 7.44
N MET A 71 -3.75 9.06 6.11
CA MET A 71 -4.61 8.14 5.39
C MET A 71 -3.87 7.41 4.29
N GLY A 72 -4.35 6.22 3.94
CA GLY A 72 -3.80 5.42 2.86
C GLY A 72 -4.52 4.09 2.67
N ILE A 73 -4.07 3.35 1.66
CA ILE A 73 -4.53 2.00 1.40
C ILE A 73 -3.34 1.07 1.16
N GLY A 74 -3.53 -0.21 1.46
CA GLY A 74 -2.56 -1.28 1.25
C GLY A 74 -3.18 -2.47 0.52
N HIS A 75 -2.32 -3.26 -0.11
CA HIS A 75 -2.71 -4.47 -0.84
C HIS A 75 -1.67 -5.58 -0.72
N VAL A 76 -2.12 -6.83 -0.60
CA VAL A 76 -1.32 -8.05 -0.78
C VAL A 76 -1.91 -8.91 -1.91
N ARG A 77 -1.06 -9.27 -2.88
CA ARG A 77 -1.45 -9.97 -4.10
C ARG A 77 -1.26 -11.47 -3.97
N TYR A 78 -2.29 -12.24 -4.31
CA TYR A 78 -2.15 -13.66 -4.60
C TYR A 78 -1.68 -13.84 -6.04
N PRO A 79 -0.82 -14.82 -6.37
CA PRO A 79 -0.44 -15.09 -7.75
C PRO A 79 -1.69 -15.25 -8.65
N THR A 80 -1.77 -14.46 -9.71
CA THR A 80 -2.83 -14.56 -10.72
C THR A 80 -2.21 -14.75 -12.09
N ALA A 81 -3.01 -15.16 -13.08
CA ALA A 81 -2.55 -15.19 -14.46
C ALA A 81 -2.17 -13.77 -14.91
N GLY A 82 -0.92 -13.58 -15.33
CA GLY A 82 -0.37 -12.26 -15.65
C GLY A 82 1.16 -12.26 -15.57
N THR A 83 1.75 -11.07 -15.55
CA THR A 83 3.21 -10.90 -15.39
C THR A 83 3.55 -10.70 -13.92
N SER A 84 4.67 -11.28 -13.49
CA SER A 84 5.24 -11.05 -12.15
C SER A 84 5.99 -9.72 -12.05
N ASN A 85 5.68 -8.75 -12.91
CA ASN A 85 6.39 -7.48 -12.89
C ASN A 85 6.00 -6.64 -11.68
N SER A 86 6.98 -5.98 -11.07
CA SER A 86 6.74 -5.16 -9.87
C SER A 86 5.82 -3.97 -10.14
N SER A 87 5.74 -3.48 -11.41
CA SER A 87 4.80 -2.45 -11.85
C SER A 87 3.34 -2.81 -11.55
N GLU A 88 3.02 -4.10 -11.67
CA GLU A 88 1.68 -4.68 -11.49
C GLU A 88 1.34 -4.90 -10.02
N SER A 89 2.27 -4.60 -9.10
CA SER A 89 1.96 -4.58 -7.66
C SER A 89 0.96 -3.46 -7.42
N GLN A 90 -0.09 -3.75 -6.67
CA GLN A 90 -1.08 -2.76 -6.26
C GLN A 90 -0.67 -2.13 -4.91
N PRO A 91 -1.16 -0.91 -4.56
CA PRO A 91 -2.18 -0.12 -5.25
C PRO A 91 -1.74 0.55 -6.57
N PHE A 92 -2.70 0.77 -7.47
CA PHE A 92 -2.53 1.57 -8.69
C PHE A 92 -2.89 3.04 -8.45
N TYR A 93 -2.32 3.92 -9.27
CA TYR A 93 -2.50 5.37 -9.19
C TYR A 93 -2.67 5.96 -10.60
N VAL A 94 -3.56 6.94 -10.73
CA VAL A 94 -3.69 7.81 -11.90
C VAL A 94 -3.66 9.27 -11.45
N ASN A 95 -3.03 10.15 -12.23
CA ASN A 95 -2.87 11.56 -11.89
C ASN A 95 -4.01 12.46 -12.37
N SER A 96 -5.02 11.92 -13.06
CA SER A 96 -6.14 12.69 -13.59
C SER A 96 -7.43 11.84 -13.67
N PRO A 97 -8.59 12.40 -13.27
CA PRO A 97 -8.73 13.68 -12.56
C PRO A 97 -8.34 13.55 -11.08
N TYR A 98 -7.99 14.66 -10.42
CA TYR A 98 -7.73 14.80 -8.96
C TYR A 98 -6.56 14.02 -8.36
N GLY A 99 -6.09 12.95 -9.00
CA GLY A 99 -5.19 11.97 -8.41
C GLY A 99 -5.99 10.89 -7.68
N ILE A 100 -6.09 9.70 -8.26
CA ILE A 100 -6.92 8.60 -7.73
C ILE A 100 -6.03 7.38 -7.50
N VAL A 101 -6.25 6.71 -6.37
CA VAL A 101 -5.55 5.50 -5.96
C VAL A 101 -6.57 4.39 -5.71
N LEU A 102 -6.30 3.17 -6.18
CA LEU A 102 -7.19 2.02 -6.02
C LEU A 102 -6.41 0.73 -5.78
N ALA A 103 -6.97 -0.12 -4.91
CA ALA A 103 -6.56 -1.50 -4.71
C ALA A 103 -7.78 -2.42 -4.85
N HIS A 104 -7.59 -3.59 -5.45
CA HIS A 104 -8.62 -4.60 -5.72
C HIS A 104 -8.06 -6.02 -5.56
#